data_AF-T1ACP1-F1
#
_entry.id   AF-T1ACP1-F1
#
_cell.length_a   1.000
_cell.length_b   1.000
_cell.length_c   1.000
_cell.angle_alpha   90.00
_cell.angle_beta   90.00
_cell.angle_gamma   90.00
#
_symmetry.space_group_name_H-M   'P 1'
#
loop_
_entity.id
_entity.type
_entity.pdbx_description
1 polymer ?
#
loop_
_entity_poly.entity_id
_entity_poly.type
_entity_poly.pdbx_seq_one_letter_code
_entity_poly.pdbx_strand_id
1 'polypeptide(L)'
;FGWSLDQYLFYGGYPGAAPLIRQPQRWARYVSDSLIETSIARDVLLLSRVDKPALLRRLFELACRYSGQILSYTKMLGQLQDAGNATTLAHYLDLLAGAGMVCGLQKYAGDVARQRGSSPKLQVFNTALLTATSGLSLAEARADPEFWGRLVESAVGAHLANAAAEGDVALY
;
A
#
# COMPACT_ATOMS: atom_id res chain seq x y z
N PHE A 1 21.55 2.15 4.45
CA PHE A 1 21.26 1.04 5.38
C PHE A 1 22.22 -0.15 5.29
N GLY A 2 22.97 -0.36 4.19
CA GLY A 2 23.92 -1.48 4.09
C GLY A 2 23.25 -2.86 4.02
N TRP A 3 22.02 -2.89 3.50
CA TRP A 3 21.19 -4.09 3.43
C TRP A 3 21.42 -4.87 2.15
N SER A 4 21.17 -6.17 2.20
CA SER A 4 21.00 -6.95 0.97
C SER A 4 19.73 -6.53 0.23
N LEU A 5 19.63 -6.87 -1.05
CA LEU A 5 18.42 -6.67 -1.82
C LEU A 5 17.21 -7.34 -1.15
N ASP A 6 17.35 -8.58 -0.69
CA ASP A 6 16.28 -9.32 -0.02
C ASP A 6 15.80 -8.61 1.26
N GLN A 7 16.72 -8.06 2.04
CA GLN A 7 16.37 -7.26 3.21
C GLN A 7 15.64 -5.97 2.84
N TYR A 8 16.10 -5.27 1.80
CA TYR A 8 15.43 -4.04 1.34
C TYR A 8 14.02 -4.33 0.81
N LEU A 9 13.87 -5.36 -0.03
CA LEU A 9 12.58 -5.77 -0.58
C LEU A 9 11.60 -6.08 0.55
N PHE A 10 12.03 -6.85 1.56
CA PHE A 10 11.17 -7.28 2.64
C PHE A 10 10.91 -6.21 3.70
N TYR A 11 11.94 -5.54 4.21
CA TYR A 11 11.80 -4.58 5.31
C TYR A 11 11.42 -3.17 4.85
N GLY A 12 11.44 -2.89 3.55
CA GLY A 12 11.05 -1.62 2.96
C GLY A 12 12.02 -0.48 3.25
N GLY A 13 11.59 0.77 3.07
CA GLY A 13 12.49 1.94 3.09
C GLY A 13 12.45 2.83 4.33
N TYR A 14 11.67 2.50 5.36
CA TYR A 14 11.43 3.42 6.49
C TYR A 14 12.67 3.58 7.39
N PRO A 15 13.28 4.78 7.50
CA PRO A 15 14.51 4.96 8.27
C PRO A 15 14.39 4.61 9.75
N GLY A 16 13.25 4.94 10.38
CA GLY A 16 12.99 4.62 11.78
C GLY A 16 12.80 3.13 12.07
N ALA A 17 12.38 2.35 11.06
CA ALA A 17 12.23 0.91 11.16
C ALA A 17 13.57 0.17 10.97
N ALA A 18 14.55 0.81 10.33
CA ALA A 18 15.78 0.17 9.90
C ALA A 18 16.61 -0.49 11.04
N PRO A 19 16.76 0.11 12.23
CA PRO A 19 17.48 -0.51 13.33
C PRO A 19 16.80 -1.78 13.89
N LEU A 20 15.51 -1.99 13.59
CA LEU A 20 14.68 -3.02 14.21
C LEU A 20 14.67 -4.34 13.45
N ILE A 21 15.26 -4.42 12.25
CA ILE A 21 15.17 -5.62 11.39
C ILE A 21 15.71 -6.91 12.04
N ARG A 22 16.61 -6.78 13.04
CA ARG A 22 17.13 -7.90 13.84
C ARG A 22 16.14 -8.40 14.90
N GLN A 23 15.03 -7.70 15.10
CA GLN A 23 13.94 -8.04 16.02
C GLN A 23 12.62 -8.01 15.22
N PRO A 24 12.34 -9.02 14.36
CA PRO A 24 11.25 -8.96 13.37
C PRO A 24 9.88 -8.62 13.96
N GLN A 25 9.56 -9.15 15.15
CA GLN A 25 8.31 -8.83 15.85
C GLN A 25 8.23 -7.36 16.27
N ARG A 26 9.35 -6.78 16.71
CA ARG A 26 9.43 -5.37 17.09
C ARG A 26 9.41 -4.46 15.87
N TRP A 27 10.07 -4.86 14.79
CA TRP A 27 9.98 -4.18 13.50
C TRP A 27 8.53 -4.14 12.99
N ALA A 28 7.83 -5.28 12.98
CA ALA A 28 6.45 -5.36 12.51
C ALA A 28 5.52 -4.46 13.35
N ARG A 29 5.62 -4.53 14.69
CA ARG A 29 4.87 -3.63 15.59
C ARG A 29 5.20 -2.16 15.36
N TYR A 30 6.47 -1.82 15.14
CA TYR A 30 6.84 -0.44 14.86
C TYR A 30 6.18 0.06 13.56
N VAL A 31 6.21 -0.74 12.49
CA VAL A 31 5.56 -0.37 11.23
C VAL A 31 4.05 -0.26 11.41
N SER A 32 3.41 -1.22 12.06
CA SER A 32 1.96 -1.20 12.28
C SER A 32 1.52 -0.08 13.23
N ASP A 33 2.09 -0.01 14.42
CA ASP A 33 1.59 0.84 15.50
C ASP A 33 2.12 2.28 15.39
N SER A 34 3.38 2.44 14.94
CA SER A 34 4.01 3.77 14.91
C SER A 34 3.88 4.46 13.56
N LEU A 35 3.85 3.72 12.45
CA LEU A 35 3.73 4.31 11.11
C LEU A 35 2.30 4.21 10.58
N ILE A 36 1.75 3.00 10.45
CA ILE A 36 0.42 2.78 9.86
C ILE A 36 -0.67 3.46 10.69
N GLU A 37 -0.75 3.14 11.98
CA GLU A 37 -1.78 3.70 12.85
C GLU A 37 -1.66 5.22 12.98
N THR A 38 -0.45 5.75 13.09
CA THR A 38 -0.23 7.20 13.16
C THR A 38 -0.65 7.88 11.87
N SER A 39 -0.27 7.37 10.69
CA SER A 39 -0.63 8.01 9.42
C SER A 39 -2.12 7.91 9.13
N ILE A 40 -2.76 6.78 9.42
CA ILE A 40 -4.22 6.66 9.28
C ILE A 40 -4.92 7.60 10.26
N ALA A 41 -4.56 7.58 11.55
CA ALA A 41 -5.22 8.40 12.56
C ALA A 41 -4.98 9.90 12.35
N ARG A 42 -3.71 10.30 12.15
CA ARG A 42 -3.31 11.70 12.14
C ARG A 42 -3.38 12.34 10.75
N ASP A 43 -2.87 11.67 9.73
CA ASP A 43 -2.70 12.30 8.42
C ASP A 43 -3.97 12.15 7.57
N VAL A 44 -4.76 11.11 7.81
CA VAL A 44 -6.02 10.88 7.10
C VAL A 44 -7.24 11.29 7.92
N LEU A 45 -7.45 10.68 9.09
CA LEU A 45 -8.71 10.86 9.84
C LEU A 45 -8.83 12.23 10.54
N LEU A 46 -7.72 12.86 10.96
CA LEU A 46 -7.77 14.19 11.57
C LEU A 46 -7.79 15.33 10.55
N LEU A 47 -7.22 15.14 9.36
CA LEU A 47 -7.09 16.19 8.35
C LEU A 47 -8.18 16.14 7.28
N SER A 48 -8.92 15.04 7.18
CA SER A 48 -10.00 14.85 6.21
C SER A 48 -11.27 14.35 6.87
N ARG A 49 -12.43 14.74 6.34
CA ARG A 49 -13.72 14.18 6.78
C ARG A 49 -13.86 12.76 6.23
N VAL A 50 -13.73 11.77 7.10
CA VAL A 50 -13.91 10.36 6.76
C VAL A 50 -15.17 9.82 7.45
N ASP A 51 -16.23 9.60 6.67
CA ASP A 51 -17.52 9.14 7.22
C ASP A 51 -17.45 7.70 7.76
N LYS A 52 -16.59 6.84 7.20
CA LYS A 52 -16.44 5.42 7.58
C LYS A 52 -14.97 5.04 7.84
N PRO A 53 -14.39 5.42 9.00
CA PRO A 53 -12.98 5.14 9.30
C PRO A 53 -12.61 3.65 9.26
N ALA A 54 -13.50 2.77 9.73
CA ALA A 54 -13.28 1.32 9.70
C ALA A 54 -13.20 0.77 8.26
N LEU A 55 -13.97 1.34 7.32
CA LEU A 55 -13.90 0.95 5.91
C LEU A 55 -12.56 1.37 5.30
N LEU A 56 -12.10 2.59 5.59
CA LEU A 56 -10.80 3.09 5.11
C LEU A 56 -9.65 2.18 5.57
N ARG A 57 -9.67 1.76 6.84
CA ARG A 57 -8.68 0.82 7.40
C ARG A 57 -8.68 -0.52 6.68
N ARG A 58 -9.86 -1.11 6.47
CA ARG A 58 -10.00 -2.39 5.75
C ARG A 58 -9.58 -2.26 4.28
N LEU A 59 -9.85 -1.12 3.64
CA LEU A 59 -9.39 -0.84 2.28
C LEU A 59 -7.86 -0.73 2.22
N PHE A 60 -7.23 -0.08 3.20
CA PHE A 60 -5.77 -0.04 3.32
C PHE A 60 -5.17 -1.45 3.45
N GLU A 61 -5.70 -2.27 4.35
CA GLU A 61 -5.26 -3.67 4.54
C GLU A 61 -5.43 -4.49 3.26
N LEU A 62 -6.56 -4.32 2.57
CA LEU A 62 -6.84 -4.94 1.27
C LEU A 62 -5.80 -4.51 0.23
N ALA A 63 -5.52 -3.21 0.12
CA ALA A 63 -4.54 -2.67 -0.82
C ALA A 63 -3.12 -3.15 -0.53
N CYS A 64 -2.74 -3.29 0.75
CA CYS A 64 -1.46 -3.89 1.12
C CYS A 64 -1.39 -5.36 0.67
N ARG A 65 -2.43 -6.15 0.94
CA ARG A 65 -2.46 -7.57 0.57
C ARG A 65 -2.41 -7.79 -0.95
N TYR A 66 -3.09 -6.93 -1.70
CA TYR A 66 -3.19 -7.02 -3.15
C TYR A 66 -2.24 -6.06 -3.88
N SER A 67 -1.19 -5.56 -3.21
CA SER A 67 -0.20 -4.70 -3.86
C SER A 67 0.42 -5.40 -5.07
N GLY A 68 0.62 -4.63 -6.15
CA GLY A 68 1.06 -5.13 -7.45
C GLY A 68 -0.07 -5.74 -8.28
N GLN A 69 -1.32 -5.83 -7.79
CA GLN A 69 -2.40 -6.53 -8.49
C GLN A 69 -3.52 -5.57 -8.92
N ILE A 70 -4.12 -5.86 -10.08
CA ILE A 70 -5.31 -5.18 -10.57
C ILE A 70 -6.55 -5.76 -9.87
N LEU A 71 -7.28 -4.91 -9.15
CA LEU A 71 -8.49 -5.30 -8.46
C LEU A 71 -9.61 -4.33 -8.81
N SER A 72 -10.77 -4.85 -9.23
CA SER A 72 -11.91 -4.00 -9.55
C SER A 72 -12.62 -3.52 -8.29
N TYR A 73 -13.24 -2.34 -8.35
CA TYR A 73 -14.04 -1.83 -7.22
C TYR A 73 -15.18 -2.78 -6.83
N THR A 74 -15.80 -3.48 -7.78
CA THR A 74 -16.82 -4.50 -7.48
C THR A 74 -16.26 -5.64 -6.65
N LYS A 75 -15.02 -6.11 -6.94
CA LYS A 75 -14.36 -7.14 -6.13
C LYS A 75 -14.01 -6.60 -4.74
N MET A 76 -13.53 -5.35 -4.64
CA MET A 76 -13.25 -4.74 -3.34
C MET A 76 -14.52 -4.62 -2.48
N LEU A 77 -15.62 -4.13 -3.05
CA LEU A 77 -16.92 -4.04 -2.36
C LEU A 77 -17.38 -5.41 -1.84
N GLY A 78 -17.17 -6.47 -2.62
CA GLY A 78 -17.51 -7.84 -2.18
C GLY A 78 -16.66 -8.36 -1.03
N GLN A 79 -15.45 -7.83 -0.82
CA GLN A 79 -14.56 -8.22 0.28
C GLN A 79 -14.68 -7.31 1.51
N LEU A 80 -15.31 -6.14 1.37
CA LEU A 80 -15.39 -5.11 2.40
C LEU A 80 -16.84 -4.99 2.92
N GLN A 81 -17.06 -5.27 4.21
CA GLN A 81 -18.38 -5.06 4.81
C GLN A 81 -18.71 -3.56 4.91
N ASP A 82 -19.98 -3.22 4.71
CA ASP A 82 -20.52 -1.86 4.78
C ASP A 82 -19.81 -0.84 3.86
N ALA A 83 -19.20 -1.34 2.78
CA ALA A 83 -18.33 -0.54 1.91
C ALA A 83 -19.03 0.58 1.14
N GLY A 84 -20.37 0.56 1.06
CA GLY A 84 -21.13 1.57 0.34
C GLY A 84 -20.99 1.39 -1.17
N ASN A 85 -20.25 2.28 -1.83
CA ASN A 85 -20.14 2.29 -3.29
C ASN A 85 -18.69 2.47 -3.76
N ALA A 86 -18.46 2.27 -5.07
CA ALA A 86 -17.14 2.38 -5.69
C ALA A 86 -16.54 3.78 -5.57
N THR A 87 -17.36 4.84 -5.61
CA THR A 87 -16.90 6.23 -5.46
C THR A 87 -16.30 6.48 -4.07
N THR A 88 -16.88 5.90 -3.01
CA THR A 88 -16.31 5.97 -1.66
C THR A 88 -14.95 5.27 -1.58
N LEU A 89 -14.81 4.09 -2.18
CA LEU A 89 -13.53 3.37 -2.21
C LEU A 89 -12.47 4.13 -3.01
N ALA A 90 -12.83 4.69 -4.16
CA ALA A 90 -11.93 5.51 -4.97
C ALA A 90 -11.44 6.72 -4.16
N HIS A 91 -12.36 7.45 -3.52
CA HIS A 91 -12.01 8.59 -2.67
C HIS A 91 -11.11 8.19 -1.50
N TYR A 92 -11.35 7.05 -0.85
CA TYR A 92 -10.48 6.59 0.23
C TYR A 92 -9.10 6.14 -0.26
N LEU A 93 -8.97 5.59 -1.47
CA LEU A 93 -7.66 5.36 -2.09
C LEU A 93 -6.94 6.69 -2.34
N ASP A 94 -7.64 7.75 -2.74
CA ASP A 94 -7.03 9.08 -2.92
C ASP A 94 -6.51 9.65 -1.58
N LEU A 95 -7.29 9.51 -0.50
CA LEU A 95 -6.87 9.93 0.84
C LEU A 95 -5.64 9.15 1.34
N LEU A 96 -5.64 7.83 1.14
CA LEU A 96 -4.50 6.98 1.50
C LEU A 96 -3.26 7.30 0.66
N ALA A 97 -3.45 7.67 -0.61
CA ALA A 97 -2.36 8.09 -1.49
C ALA A 97 -1.76 9.43 -1.04
N GLY A 98 -2.61 10.38 -0.65
CA GLY A 98 -2.18 11.67 -0.10
C GLY A 98 -1.39 11.54 1.21
N ALA A 99 -1.61 10.47 1.97
CA ALA A 99 -0.82 10.14 3.16
C ALA A 99 0.43 9.28 2.87
N GLY A 100 0.74 8.98 1.61
CA GLY A 100 1.91 8.17 1.23
C GLY A 100 1.80 6.71 1.69
N MET A 101 0.58 6.16 1.77
CA MET A 101 0.33 4.80 2.25
C MET A 101 0.17 3.83 1.08
N VAL A 102 -0.96 3.92 0.37
CA VAL A 102 -1.31 3.10 -0.80
C VAL A 102 -2.03 3.94 -1.83
N CYS A 103 -1.96 3.55 -3.09
CA CYS A 103 -2.71 4.17 -4.18
C CYS A 103 -3.32 3.13 -5.13
N GLY A 104 -4.28 3.58 -5.94
CA GLY A 104 -4.84 2.81 -7.05
C GLY A 104 -4.38 3.39 -8.39
N LEU A 105 -3.40 2.76 -9.02
CA LEU A 105 -2.90 3.17 -10.33
C LEU A 105 -3.95 2.85 -11.39
N GLN A 106 -4.41 3.87 -12.09
CA GLN A 106 -5.39 3.70 -13.15
C GLN A 106 -4.75 3.08 -14.38
N LYS A 107 -5.57 2.69 -15.34
CA LYS A 107 -5.09 2.31 -16.66
C LYS A 107 -4.78 3.59 -17.47
N TYR A 108 -3.63 3.63 -18.14
CA TYR A 108 -3.40 4.60 -19.20
C TYR A 108 -4.45 4.48 -20.31
N ALA A 109 -5.21 5.55 -20.53
CA ALA A 109 -6.19 5.69 -21.60
C ALA A 109 -6.20 7.14 -22.09
N GLY A 110 -6.36 7.35 -23.40
CA GLY A 110 -6.43 8.70 -23.98
C GLY A 110 -7.69 9.49 -23.61
N ASP A 111 -8.64 8.88 -22.90
CA ASP A 111 -9.86 9.53 -22.41
C ASP A 111 -10.07 9.27 -20.91
N VAL A 112 -10.42 10.34 -20.19
CA VAL A 112 -10.54 10.40 -18.73
C VAL A 112 -11.64 9.48 -18.22
N ALA A 113 -12.75 9.33 -18.96
CA ALA A 113 -13.84 8.46 -18.54
C ALA A 113 -13.40 6.98 -18.54
N ARG A 114 -12.61 6.57 -19.55
CA ARG A 114 -12.04 5.21 -19.63
C ARG A 114 -10.96 4.95 -18.58
N GLN A 115 -10.19 5.98 -18.22
CA GLN A 115 -9.21 5.88 -17.14
C GLN A 115 -9.91 5.71 -15.79
N ARG A 116 -10.89 6.57 -15.46
CA ARG A 116 -11.64 6.51 -14.19
C ARG A 116 -12.51 5.26 -14.04
N GLY A 117 -13.04 4.73 -15.13
CA GLY A 117 -13.80 3.48 -15.13
C GLY A 117 -12.93 2.21 -15.07
N SER A 118 -11.60 2.35 -15.06
CA SER A 118 -10.70 1.21 -15.06
C SER A 118 -10.60 0.54 -13.68
N SER A 119 -10.20 -0.72 -13.65
CA SER A 119 -9.84 -1.38 -12.39
C SER A 119 -8.44 -0.93 -12.01
N PRO A 120 -8.24 -0.32 -10.82
CA PRO A 120 -6.92 0.12 -10.41
C PRO A 120 -5.99 -1.06 -10.13
N LYS A 121 -4.71 -0.86 -10.41
CA LYS A 121 -3.63 -1.65 -9.81
C LYS A 121 -3.32 -1.07 -8.43
N LEU A 122 -3.49 -1.86 -7.38
CA LEU A 122 -3.17 -1.43 -6.03
C LEU A 122 -1.66 -1.42 -5.83
N GLN A 123 -1.16 -0.37 -5.17
CA GLN A 123 0.27 -0.16 -5.00
C GLN A 123 0.55 0.45 -3.62
N VAL A 124 1.48 -0.16 -2.88
CA VAL A 124 2.05 0.44 -1.66
C VAL A 124 3.13 1.46 -2.01
N PHE A 125 3.26 2.52 -1.21
CA PHE A 125 4.41 3.44 -1.33
C PHE A 125 5.67 2.89 -0.65
N ASN A 126 5.54 1.84 0.16
CA ASN A 126 6.65 1.18 0.84
C ASN A 126 6.30 -0.29 1.09
N THR A 127 7.19 -1.22 0.73
CA THR A 127 6.94 -2.66 0.88
C THR A 127 6.77 -3.09 2.33
N ALA A 128 7.31 -2.33 3.30
CA ALA A 128 7.09 -2.56 4.73
C ALA A 128 5.59 -2.58 5.10
N LEU A 129 4.75 -1.81 4.41
CA LEU A 129 3.30 -1.78 4.65
C LEU A 129 2.63 -3.12 4.32
N LEU A 130 3.12 -3.78 3.26
CA LEU A 130 2.68 -5.11 2.84
C LEU A 130 3.28 -6.22 3.73
N THR A 131 4.58 -6.15 4.05
CA THR A 131 5.26 -7.24 4.75
C THR A 131 5.06 -7.22 6.27
N ALA A 132 4.88 -6.05 6.88
CA ALA A 132 4.59 -5.97 8.31
C ALA A 132 3.22 -6.55 8.67
N THR A 133 2.28 -6.55 7.71
CA THR A 133 0.91 -7.04 7.88
C THR A 133 0.72 -8.47 7.35
N SER A 134 1.72 -9.07 6.69
CA SER A 134 1.60 -10.42 6.11
C SER A 134 1.75 -11.55 7.11
N GLY A 135 2.39 -11.29 8.26
CA GLY A 135 2.71 -12.30 9.27
C GLY A 135 3.86 -13.25 8.88
N LEU A 136 4.47 -13.06 7.71
CA LEU A 136 5.61 -13.86 7.24
C LEU A 136 6.91 -13.35 7.84
N SER A 137 7.87 -14.25 8.05
CA SER A 137 9.28 -13.90 8.19
C SER A 137 9.94 -13.68 6.82
N LEU A 138 11.11 -13.05 6.80
CA LEU A 138 11.90 -12.89 5.57
C LEU A 138 12.19 -14.24 4.90
N ALA A 139 12.51 -15.27 5.69
CA ALA A 139 12.81 -16.59 5.14
C ALA A 139 11.58 -17.25 4.50
N GLU A 140 10.42 -17.17 5.15
CA GLU A 140 9.14 -17.70 4.61
C GLU A 140 8.72 -16.94 3.35
N ALA A 141 8.78 -15.60 3.38
CA ALA A 141 8.48 -14.77 2.23
C ALA A 141 9.42 -15.07 1.05
N ARG A 142 10.70 -15.34 1.31
CA ARG A 142 11.67 -15.69 0.27
C ARG A 142 11.42 -17.08 -0.33
N ALA A 143 10.93 -18.01 0.49
CA ALA A 143 10.61 -19.37 0.09
C ALA A 143 9.32 -19.48 -0.74
N ASP A 144 8.44 -18.46 -0.70
CA ASP A 144 7.25 -18.33 -1.53
C ASP A 144 7.55 -17.48 -2.79
N PRO A 145 7.73 -18.09 -3.97
CA PRO A 145 8.08 -17.36 -5.19
C PRO A 145 6.97 -16.42 -5.67
N GLU A 146 5.70 -16.74 -5.40
CA GLU A 146 4.56 -15.93 -5.83
C GLU A 146 4.47 -14.67 -4.98
N PHE A 147 4.59 -14.80 -3.66
CA PHE A 147 4.69 -13.66 -2.75
C PHE A 147 5.93 -12.81 -3.05
N TRP A 148 7.09 -13.44 -3.24
CA TRP A 148 8.33 -12.73 -3.51
C TRP A 148 8.28 -11.98 -4.85
N GLY A 149 7.69 -12.56 -5.90
CA GLY A 149 7.48 -11.89 -7.18
C GLY A 149 6.62 -10.63 -7.02
N ARG A 150 5.50 -10.73 -6.29
CA ARG A 150 4.64 -9.58 -5.97
C ARG A 150 5.36 -8.53 -5.12
N LEU A 151 6.24 -8.95 -4.22
CA LEU A 151 7.04 -8.05 -3.39
C LEU A 151 8.03 -7.25 -4.23
N VAL A 152 8.74 -7.91 -5.16
CA VAL A 152 9.65 -7.26 -6.11
C VAL A 152 8.91 -6.25 -6.98
N GLU A 153 7.77 -6.66 -7.55
CA GLU A 153 6.93 -5.76 -8.34
C GLU A 153 6.45 -4.55 -7.52
N SER A 154 6.04 -4.79 -6.27
CA SER A 154 5.62 -3.74 -5.35
C SER A 154 6.77 -2.80 -4.99
N ALA A 155 8.01 -3.28 -4.87
CA ALA A 155 9.17 -2.44 -4.60
C ALA A 155 9.49 -1.51 -5.79
N VAL A 156 9.44 -2.02 -7.01
CA VAL A 156 9.60 -1.21 -8.23
C VAL A 156 8.45 -0.21 -8.35
N GLY A 157 7.21 -0.66 -8.15
CA GLY A 157 6.04 0.21 -8.18
C GLY A 157 6.08 1.30 -7.11
N ALA A 158 6.59 0.99 -5.92
CA ALA A 158 6.80 1.98 -4.86
C ALA A 158 7.81 3.03 -5.28
N HIS A 159 8.95 2.62 -5.85
CA HIS A 159 9.95 3.57 -6.36
C HIS A 159 9.35 4.51 -7.41
N LEU A 160 8.62 3.98 -8.39
CA LEU A 160 7.99 4.77 -9.44
C LEU A 160 6.87 5.69 -8.90
N ALA A 161 6.06 5.21 -7.96
CA ALA A 161 5.00 6.00 -7.34
C ALA A 161 5.56 7.17 -6.52
N ASN A 162 6.66 6.95 -5.79
CA ASN A 162 7.33 8.03 -5.05
C ASN A 162 7.97 9.05 -6.01
N ALA A 163 8.68 8.58 -7.05
CA ALA A 163 9.25 9.48 -8.07
C ALA A 163 8.16 10.32 -8.76
N ALA A 164 6.97 9.73 -8.99
CA ALA A 164 5.85 10.46 -9.55
C ALA A 164 5.25 11.50 -8.59
N ALA A 165 5.20 11.19 -7.29
CA ALA A 165 4.77 12.14 -6.26
C ALA A 165 5.75 13.32 -6.11
N GLU A 166 7.05 13.10 -6.37
CA GLU A 166 8.09 14.13 -6.38
C GLU A 166 8.11 14.94 -7.70
N GLY A 167 7.43 14.46 -8.74
CA GLY A 167 7.34 15.14 -10.04
C GLY A 167 8.45 14.73 -11.04
N ASP A 168 9.26 13.73 -10.71
CA ASP A 168 10.36 13.26 -11.55
C ASP A 168 9.88 12.44 -12.75
N VAL A 169 8.75 11.73 -12.60
CA VAL A 169 8.15 10.89 -13.64
C VAL A 169 6.63 11.03 -13.68
N ALA A 170 6.02 10.73 -14.82
CA ALA A 170 4.57 10.61 -14.91
C ALA A 170 4.16 9.14 -14.80
N LEU A 171 3.28 8.82 -13.84
CA LEU A 171 2.71 7.50 -13.67
C LEU A 171 1.25 7.52 -14.15
N TYR A 172 0.88 6.58 -15.01
CA TYR A 172 -0.46 6.53 -15.61
C TYR A 172 -1.12 5.16 -15.56
#